data_AF-A0A8J5C9J0-F1
#
_entry.id   AF-A0A8J5C9J0-F1
#
_cell.length_a   1.000
_cell.length_b   1.000
_cell.length_c   1.000
_cell.angle_alpha   90.00
_cell.angle_beta   90.00
_cell.angle_gamma   90.00
#
_symmetry.space_group_name_H-M   'P 1'
#
loop_
_entity.id
_entity.type
_entity.pdbx_description
1 polymer ?
#
loop_
_entity_poly.entity_id
_entity_poly.type
_entity_poly.pdbx_seq_one_letter_code
_entity_poly.pdbx_strand_id
1 'polypeptide(L)'
;MAAGASLKRIKNIAISRPILYGNTATPLTEEEKANPDVSPDHTHSWTIFVRSPVLDMKSDAASISRVKNKLAVATNKKEASPAPENNHELGFIKKVVFKLHDTYANSTRTIEEPPFEVTETGWGEFEISIRIFFPTEMGEKNILLYHHLKLHPYKKDNIPAQIGAPGGAPSGEEEENANVPQPVDSYVYDELVFNEPSEQMFELLTSRPGALLPAKSDPNDPSKSYSLQTEAEELDRLTAGLETVYQQVQKTKEYILQLEKEKEALSQ
;
A
#
# COMPACT_ATOMS: atom_id res chain seq x y z
N MET A 1 18.99 35.60 -6.31
CA MET A 1 18.93 34.76 -7.52
C MET A 1 19.42 33.38 -7.14
N ALA A 2 18.52 32.43 -6.88
CA ALA A 2 18.92 31.05 -6.63
C ALA A 2 19.26 30.40 -7.98
N ALA A 3 20.46 29.84 -8.08
CA ALA A 3 20.91 29.10 -9.25
C ALA A 3 19.93 27.95 -9.52
N GLY A 4 19.38 27.88 -10.74
CA GLY A 4 18.49 26.78 -11.13
C GLY A 4 19.29 25.48 -11.08
N ALA A 5 18.96 24.62 -10.11
CA ALA A 5 19.54 23.29 -10.06
C ALA A 5 19.23 22.56 -11.37
N SER A 6 20.26 22.03 -12.03
CA SER A 6 20.06 21.24 -13.24
C SER A 6 19.28 19.98 -12.89
N LEU A 7 18.10 19.80 -13.51
CA LEU A 7 17.27 18.59 -13.43
C LEU A 7 17.92 17.42 -14.20
N LYS A 8 19.12 17.03 -13.79
CA LYS A 8 19.81 15.86 -14.34
C LYS A 8 19.08 14.61 -13.87
N ARG A 9 18.61 13.80 -14.82
CA ARG A 9 17.96 12.50 -14.55
C ARG A 9 18.99 11.37 -14.58
N ILE A 10 18.84 10.41 -13.68
CA ILE A 10 19.72 9.25 -13.59
C ILE A 10 19.17 8.14 -14.49
N LYS A 11 19.85 7.88 -15.60
CA LYS A 11 19.40 6.91 -16.61
C LYS A 11 19.45 5.47 -16.09
N ASN A 12 18.56 4.63 -16.60
CA ASN A 12 18.50 3.19 -16.30
C ASN A 12 18.32 2.84 -14.81
N ILE A 13 17.79 3.77 -14.01
CA ILE A 13 17.44 3.52 -12.60
C ILE A 13 15.95 3.73 -12.43
N ALA A 14 15.30 2.79 -11.73
CA ALA A 14 13.95 2.96 -11.21
C ALA A 14 13.98 2.71 -9.70
N ILE A 15 13.28 3.56 -8.94
CA ILE A 15 13.08 3.37 -7.50
C ILE A 15 11.59 3.31 -7.26
N SER A 16 11.11 2.33 -6.51
CA SER A 16 9.74 2.31 -6.01
C SER A 16 9.66 2.66 -4.53
N ARG A 17 8.55 3.31 -4.13
CA ARG A 17 8.22 3.57 -2.72
C ARG A 17 6.83 3.03 -2.42
N PRO A 18 6.71 2.12 -1.43
CA PRO A 18 5.43 1.52 -1.11
C PRO A 18 4.55 2.54 -0.37
N ILE A 19 3.26 2.52 -0.67
CA ILE A 19 2.24 3.35 -0.05
C ILE A 19 0.99 2.52 0.26
N LEU A 20 0.26 2.95 1.29
CA LEU A 20 -1.10 2.52 1.56
C LEU A 20 -2.02 3.71 1.38
N TYR A 21 -3.07 3.56 0.60
CA TYR A 21 -4.13 4.56 0.53
C TYR A 21 -5.49 3.91 0.68
N GLY A 22 -6.44 4.65 1.23
CA GLY A 22 -7.77 4.13 1.46
C GLY A 22 -8.51 4.90 2.53
N ASN A 23 -9.56 4.29 3.07
CA ASN A 23 -10.33 4.87 4.15
C ASN A 23 -10.59 3.90 5.30
N THR A 24 -10.76 4.47 6.49
CA THR A 24 -11.48 3.84 7.59
C THR A 24 -12.85 4.51 7.72
N ALA A 25 -13.84 3.79 8.24
CA ALA A 25 -15.18 4.32 8.51
C ALA A 25 -15.75 3.71 9.79
N THR A 26 -16.45 4.53 10.57
CA THR A 26 -17.11 4.15 11.82
C THR A 26 -18.53 4.70 11.82
N PRO A 27 -19.53 3.91 12.20
CA PRO A 27 -20.89 4.41 12.39
C PRO A 27 -20.94 5.47 13.49
N LEU A 28 -21.66 6.56 13.26
CA LEU A 28 -21.82 7.63 14.23
C LEU A 28 -22.71 7.19 15.39
N THR A 29 -22.28 7.52 16.61
CA THR A 29 -23.07 7.36 17.84
C THR A 29 -24.22 8.39 17.90
N GLU A 30 -25.23 8.13 18.74
CA GLU A 30 -26.34 9.09 18.94
C GLU A 30 -25.86 10.45 19.46
N GLU A 31 -24.80 10.45 20.29
CA GLU A 31 -24.19 11.67 20.82
C GLU A 31 -23.51 12.51 19.73
N GLU A 32 -22.81 11.87 18.79
CA GLU A 32 -22.15 12.56 17.68
C GLU A 32 -23.17 13.09 16.66
N LYS A 33 -24.28 12.37 16.45
CA LYS A 33 -25.40 12.84 15.63
C LYS A 33 -26.13 14.02 16.26
N ALA A 34 -26.10 14.16 17.58
CA ALA A 34 -26.67 15.31 18.28
C ALA A 34 -25.78 16.57 18.21
N ASN A 35 -24.56 16.47 17.67
CA ASN A 35 -23.69 17.61 17.48
C ASN A 35 -24.22 18.53 16.36
N PRO A 36 -24.44 19.85 16.61
CA PRO A 36 -24.91 20.78 15.59
C PRO A 36 -23.99 20.94 14.37
N ASP A 37 -22.71 20.58 14.48
CA ASP A 37 -21.76 20.62 13.35
C ASP A 37 -21.92 19.42 12.40
N VAL A 38 -22.66 18.37 12.78
CA VAL A 38 -22.88 17.17 11.98
C VAL A 38 -24.27 17.25 11.35
N SER A 39 -24.35 17.05 10.04
CA SER A 39 -25.63 17.04 9.33
C SER A 39 -26.50 15.87 9.81
N PRO A 40 -27.83 16.06 10.01
CA PRO A 40 -28.69 15.03 10.59
C PRO A 40 -28.88 13.78 9.71
N ASP A 41 -28.55 13.87 8.42
CA ASP A 41 -28.56 12.76 7.47
C ASP A 41 -27.26 11.94 7.48
N HIS A 42 -26.20 12.39 8.15
CA HIS A 42 -24.93 11.68 8.20
C HIS A 42 -25.03 10.43 9.10
N THR A 43 -24.43 9.32 8.63
CA THR A 43 -24.50 8.03 9.32
C THR A 43 -23.13 7.52 9.76
N HIS A 44 -22.05 7.93 9.11
CA HIS A 44 -20.69 7.48 9.38
C HIS A 44 -19.71 8.66 9.53
N SER A 45 -18.71 8.47 10.38
CA SER A 45 -17.45 9.22 10.38
C SER A 45 -16.42 8.40 9.63
N TRP A 46 -15.76 8.98 8.65
CA TRP A 46 -14.78 8.29 7.80
C TRP A 46 -13.52 9.13 7.62
N THR A 47 -12.39 8.43 7.49
CA THR A 47 -11.07 9.05 7.30
C THR A 47 -10.44 8.48 6.05
N ILE A 48 -10.23 9.30 5.02
CA ILE A 48 -9.41 8.95 3.83
C ILE A 48 -7.95 9.30 4.11
N PHE A 49 -7.01 8.46 3.70
CA PHE A 49 -5.58 8.65 3.98
C PHE A 49 -4.64 8.17 2.87
N VAL A 50 -3.41 8.69 2.91
CA VAL A 50 -2.21 8.13 2.26
C VAL A 50 -1.13 7.97 3.33
N ARG A 51 -0.60 6.76 3.50
CA ARG A 51 0.33 6.38 4.57
C ARG A 51 1.45 5.48 4.03
N SER A 52 2.52 5.35 4.78
CA SER A 52 3.56 4.34 4.51
C SER A 52 3.16 3.00 5.15
N PRO A 53 3.38 1.84 4.48
CA PRO A 53 3.17 0.52 5.07
C PRO A 53 4.29 0.10 6.01
N VAL A 54 5.44 0.77 5.99
CA VAL A 54 6.55 0.44 6.86
C VAL A 54 6.16 0.89 8.27
N LEU A 55 6.00 -0.08 9.17
CA LEU A 55 5.78 0.22 10.58
C LEU A 55 7.13 0.62 11.17
N ASP A 56 7.21 1.83 11.71
CA ASP A 56 8.36 2.23 12.51
C ASP A 56 8.42 1.28 13.72
N MET A 57 9.34 0.30 13.70
CA MET A 57 9.48 -0.76 14.71
C MET A 57 9.70 -0.20 16.13
N LYS A 58 9.92 1.11 16.28
CA LYS A 58 10.01 1.83 17.55
C LYS A 58 8.64 2.28 18.10
N SER A 59 7.67 2.53 17.23
CA SER A 59 6.31 2.98 17.61
C SER A 59 5.47 1.85 18.21
N ASP A 60 5.81 0.58 17.93
CA ASP A 60 5.08 -0.58 18.45
C ASP A 60 5.34 -0.86 19.93
N ALA A 61 6.45 -0.44 20.53
CA ALA A 61 6.61 -0.54 21.98
C ALA A 61 5.58 0.34 22.73
N ALA A 62 5.22 1.49 22.16
CA ALA A 62 4.19 2.38 22.68
C ALA A 62 2.77 1.91 22.31
N SER A 63 2.57 1.34 21.12
CA SER A 63 1.26 0.80 20.70
C SER A 63 0.91 -0.51 21.42
N ILE A 64 1.87 -1.39 21.69
CA ILE A 64 1.68 -2.65 22.43
C ILE A 64 1.42 -2.38 23.93
N SER A 65 1.99 -1.31 24.51
CA SER A 65 1.67 -0.90 25.88
C SER A 65 0.24 -0.36 26.02
N ARG A 66 -0.33 0.24 24.96
CA ARG A 66 -1.73 0.68 24.90
C ARG A 66 -2.72 -0.49 24.89
N VAL A 67 -2.35 -1.63 24.31
CA VAL A 67 -3.17 -2.87 24.35
C VAL A 67 -3.16 -3.51 25.73
N LYS A 68 -2.06 -3.39 26.50
CA LYS A 68 -1.99 -3.92 27.88
C LYS A 68 -2.69 -3.03 28.93
N ASN A 69 -2.82 -1.73 28.69
CA ASN A 69 -3.47 -0.80 29.63
C ASN A 69 -4.99 -0.66 29.46
N LYS A 70 -5.63 -1.36 28.52
CA LYS A 70 -7.09 -1.35 28.34
C LYS A 70 -7.90 -2.12 29.41
N LEU A 71 -7.26 -2.56 30.50
CA LEU A 71 -7.92 -3.20 31.64
C LEU A 71 -8.01 -2.33 32.91
N ALA A 72 -7.56 -1.07 32.90
CA ALA A 72 -7.60 -0.23 34.09
C ALA A 72 -8.14 1.19 33.81
N VAL A 73 -9.41 1.36 34.20
CA VAL A 73 -10.02 2.56 34.80
C VAL A 73 -10.30 3.77 33.88
N ALA A 74 -11.60 4.03 33.79
CA ALA A 74 -12.22 5.25 33.26
C ALA A 74 -11.84 6.48 34.09
N THR A 75 -11.45 7.57 33.41
CA THR A 75 -11.78 8.95 33.80
C THR A 75 -11.58 9.89 32.62
N ASN A 76 -12.55 10.78 32.42
CA ASN A 76 -12.67 11.74 31.33
C ASN A 76 -11.48 12.71 31.21
N LYS A 77 -10.95 12.86 29.99
CA LYS A 77 -10.42 14.14 29.48
C LYS A 77 -10.42 14.14 27.95
N LYS A 78 -10.98 15.21 27.38
CA LYS A 78 -11.03 15.50 25.94
C LYS A 78 -9.60 15.86 25.50
N GLU A 79 -8.84 14.86 25.08
CA GLU A 79 -7.50 15.03 24.53
C GLU A 79 -7.54 14.64 23.05
N ALA A 80 -7.18 15.60 22.20
CA ALA A 80 -6.92 15.34 20.79
C ALA A 80 -5.95 14.16 20.69
N SER A 81 -6.31 13.17 19.86
CA SER A 81 -5.48 12.00 19.62
C SER A 81 -4.07 12.46 19.25
N PRO A 82 -3.00 12.02 19.95
CA PRO A 82 -1.65 12.46 19.62
C PRO A 82 -1.32 11.90 18.24
N ALA A 83 -1.05 12.79 17.29
CA ALA A 83 -0.56 12.43 15.98
C ALA A 83 0.68 11.52 16.14
N PRO A 84 0.74 10.37 15.46
CA PRO A 84 1.90 9.50 15.56
C PRO A 84 3.11 10.23 14.95
N GLU A 85 4.13 10.49 15.77
CA GLU A 85 5.41 11.11 15.38
C GLU A 85 6.20 10.18 14.44
N ASN A 86 5.76 10.04 13.20
CA ASN A 86 6.44 9.20 12.20
C ASN A 86 6.30 9.83 10.80
N ASN A 87 6.70 11.11 10.74
CA ASN A 87 6.64 11.99 9.58
C ASN A 87 7.71 11.67 8.50
N HIS A 88 8.75 10.89 8.81
CA HIS A 88 9.87 10.72 7.87
C HIS A 88 9.52 9.82 6.66
N GLU A 89 8.47 9.01 6.70
CA GLU A 89 8.29 7.94 5.70
C GLU A 89 7.79 8.33 4.32
N LEU A 90 7.08 9.45 4.24
CA LEU A 90 6.58 10.02 3.01
C LEU A 90 7.21 11.40 2.72
N GLY A 91 8.41 11.66 3.23
CA GLY A 91 9.07 12.98 3.13
C GLY A 91 9.39 13.45 1.70
N PHE A 92 9.22 12.59 0.70
CA PHE A 92 9.31 12.94 -0.72
C PHE A 92 7.99 13.48 -1.30
N ILE A 93 6.87 13.37 -0.57
CA ILE A 93 5.57 13.94 -0.92
C ILE A 93 5.50 15.37 -0.41
N LYS A 94 5.25 16.34 -1.30
CA LYS A 94 5.05 17.74 -0.94
C LYS A 94 3.65 18.03 -0.43
N LYS A 95 2.64 17.42 -1.05
CA LYS A 95 1.25 17.55 -0.63
C LYS A 95 0.37 16.49 -1.26
N VAL A 96 -0.76 16.21 -0.63
CA VAL A 96 -1.81 15.36 -1.15
C VAL A 96 -3.09 16.17 -1.26
N VAL A 97 -3.77 16.06 -2.40
CA VAL A 97 -5.06 16.70 -2.64
C VAL A 97 -6.14 15.62 -2.75
N PHE A 98 -7.11 15.66 -1.85
CA PHE A 98 -8.29 14.80 -1.86
C PHE A 98 -9.44 15.58 -2.49
N LYS A 99 -10.00 15.07 -3.60
CA LYS A 99 -11.24 15.59 -4.18
C LYS A 99 -12.40 14.70 -3.73
N LEU A 100 -13.19 15.23 -2.81
CA LEU A 100 -14.44 14.69 -2.30
C LEU A 100 -15.58 14.96 -3.29
N HIS A 101 -16.77 14.43 -2.98
CA HIS A 101 -17.98 14.73 -3.74
C HIS A 101 -18.36 16.22 -3.63
N ASP A 102 -18.98 16.78 -4.67
CA ASP A 102 -19.28 18.22 -4.78
C ASP A 102 -20.33 18.72 -3.76
N THR A 103 -21.01 17.81 -3.06
CA THR A 103 -21.91 18.13 -1.94
C THR A 103 -21.17 18.61 -0.69
N TYR A 104 -19.88 18.27 -0.55
CA TYR A 104 -19.07 18.74 0.57
C TYR A 104 -18.62 20.19 0.36
N ALA A 105 -18.74 21.00 1.40
CA ALA A 105 -18.09 22.29 1.43
C ALA A 105 -16.58 22.10 1.28
N ASN A 106 -15.97 22.87 0.38
CA ASN A 106 -14.56 22.71 0.00
C ASN A 106 -14.25 21.25 -0.41
N SER A 107 -14.93 20.74 -1.44
CA SER A 107 -14.75 19.35 -1.91
C SER A 107 -13.31 19.02 -2.30
N THR A 108 -12.46 20.02 -2.56
CA THR A 108 -11.02 19.83 -2.76
C THR A 108 -10.24 20.17 -1.47
N ARG A 109 -9.75 19.15 -0.76
CA ARG A 109 -8.94 19.30 0.46
C ARG A 109 -7.47 19.10 0.12
N THR A 110 -6.64 20.05 0.53
CA THR A 110 -5.19 20.01 0.29
C THR A 110 -4.46 19.86 1.61
N ILE A 111 -3.66 18.80 1.74
CA ILE A 111 -2.86 18.49 2.93
C ILE A 111 -1.39 18.58 2.54
N GLU A 112 -0.67 19.56 3.10
CA GLU A 112 0.73 19.85 2.75
C GLU A 112 1.71 19.18 3.71
N GLU A 113 1.28 18.81 4.91
CA GLU A 113 2.10 18.15 5.91
C GLU A 113 1.40 16.89 6.41
N PRO A 114 2.14 15.80 6.69
CA PRO A 114 1.53 14.59 7.21
C PRO A 114 1.04 14.77 8.65
N PRO A 115 0.05 13.98 9.09
CA PRO A 115 -0.56 12.84 8.38
C PRO A 115 -1.40 13.28 7.17
N PHE A 116 -1.18 12.65 6.02
CA PHE A 116 -1.93 12.94 4.79
C PHE A 116 -3.30 12.28 4.84
N GLU A 117 -4.21 12.87 5.62
CA GLU A 117 -5.55 12.33 5.83
C GLU A 117 -6.61 13.42 5.97
N VAL A 118 -7.85 13.06 5.69
CA VAL A 118 -9.02 13.92 5.86
C VAL A 118 -10.10 13.10 6.55
N THR A 119 -10.61 13.62 7.66
CA THR A 119 -11.76 13.05 8.37
C THR A 119 -13.00 13.89 8.10
N GLU A 120 -14.08 13.23 7.71
CA GLU A 120 -15.37 13.83 7.39
C GLU A 120 -16.51 12.91 7.85
N THR A 121 -17.73 13.45 7.84
CA THR A 121 -18.93 12.65 8.11
C THR A 121 -19.79 12.57 6.86
N GLY A 122 -20.56 11.49 6.71
CA GLY A 122 -21.40 11.30 5.53
C GLY A 122 -22.29 10.07 5.60
N TRP A 123 -23.07 9.86 4.54
CA TRP A 123 -24.00 8.74 4.43
C TRP A 123 -23.81 7.88 3.17
N GLY A 124 -23.13 8.41 2.16
CA GLY A 124 -22.97 7.78 0.86
C GLY A 124 -21.55 7.31 0.58
N GLU A 125 -21.44 6.22 -0.18
CA GLU A 125 -20.19 5.76 -0.80
C GLU A 125 -20.00 6.48 -2.15
N PHE A 126 -18.79 6.95 -2.43
CA PHE A 126 -18.45 7.67 -3.67
C PHE A 126 -16.96 7.55 -3.98
N GLU A 127 -16.57 7.87 -5.21
CA GLU A 127 -15.16 7.86 -5.60
C GLU A 127 -14.44 9.15 -5.18
N ILE A 128 -13.33 9.01 -4.47
CA ILE A 128 -12.43 10.09 -4.05
C ILE A 128 -11.20 10.05 -4.96
N SER A 129 -10.88 11.18 -5.61
CA SER A 129 -9.62 11.31 -6.33
C SER A 129 -8.51 11.76 -5.38
N ILE A 130 -7.40 11.05 -5.34
CA ILE A 130 -6.25 11.32 -4.48
C ILE A 130 -5.08 11.74 -5.38
N ARG A 131 -4.68 13.01 -5.31
CA ARG A 131 -3.59 13.54 -6.13
C ARG A 131 -2.37 13.84 -5.29
N ILE A 132 -1.30 13.10 -5.53
CA ILE A 132 -0.02 13.21 -4.82
C ILE A 132 0.90 14.14 -5.61
N PHE A 133 1.39 15.18 -4.96
CA PHE A 133 2.32 16.16 -5.54
C PHE A 133 3.72 15.97 -4.95
N PHE A 134 4.72 16.02 -5.82
CA PHE A 134 6.13 16.05 -5.43
C PHE A 134 6.66 17.49 -5.44
N PRO A 135 7.77 17.77 -4.74
CA PRO A 135 8.41 19.08 -4.80
C PRO A 135 8.75 19.45 -6.26
N THR A 136 8.34 20.64 -6.68
CA THR A 136 8.51 21.10 -8.07
C THR A 136 9.97 21.13 -8.51
N GLU A 137 10.86 21.42 -7.57
CA GLU A 137 12.32 21.38 -7.74
C GLU A 137 12.88 20.01 -8.12
N MET A 138 12.15 18.93 -7.79
CA MET A 138 12.53 17.55 -8.12
C MET A 138 12.14 17.15 -9.55
N GLY A 139 11.31 17.96 -10.24
CA GLY A 139 10.92 17.72 -11.63
C GLY A 139 10.11 16.45 -11.88
N GLU A 140 9.48 15.88 -10.86
CA GLU A 140 8.61 14.70 -10.99
C GLU A 140 7.15 15.08 -11.21
N LYS A 141 6.45 14.26 -12.00
CA LYS A 141 5.02 14.45 -12.29
C LYS A 141 4.17 13.95 -11.12
N ASN A 142 3.08 14.67 -10.85
CA ASN A 142 2.10 14.29 -9.84
C ASN A 142 1.41 12.97 -10.22
N ILE A 143 1.04 12.19 -9.21
CA ILE A 143 0.33 10.93 -9.38
C ILE A 143 -1.14 11.12 -8.98
N LEU A 144 -2.05 10.50 -9.72
CA LEU A 144 -3.49 10.55 -9.49
C LEU A 144 -4.01 9.13 -9.27
N LEU A 145 -4.56 8.89 -8.09
CA LEU A 145 -5.18 7.64 -7.68
C LEU A 145 -6.68 7.88 -7.46
N TYR A 146 -7.46 6.80 -7.49
CA TYR A 146 -8.89 6.84 -7.22
C TYR A 146 -9.20 5.78 -6.16
N HIS A 147 -9.96 6.19 -5.14
CA HIS A 147 -10.40 5.29 -4.08
C HIS A 147 -11.91 5.38 -3.92
N HIS A 148 -12.59 4.24 -3.96
CA HIS A 148 -14.02 4.19 -3.68
C HIS A 148 -14.24 4.14 -2.16
N LEU A 149 -14.81 5.21 -1.59
CA LEU A 149 -15.08 5.32 -0.16
C LEU A 149 -16.01 4.18 0.27
N LYS A 150 -15.56 3.36 1.23
CA LYS A 150 -16.35 2.25 1.77
C LYS A 150 -16.86 2.61 3.17
N LEU A 151 -18.17 2.57 3.36
CA LEU A 151 -18.83 2.80 4.66
C LEU A 151 -19.39 1.51 5.25
N HIS A 152 -19.86 0.59 4.40
CA HIS A 152 -20.50 -0.63 4.84
C HIS A 152 -19.61 -1.87 4.67
N PRO A 153 -19.70 -2.86 5.58
CA PRO A 153 -18.99 -4.11 5.45
C PRO A 153 -19.25 -4.79 4.10
N TYR A 154 -18.25 -5.49 3.58
CA TYR A 154 -18.41 -6.29 2.38
C TYR A 154 -19.42 -7.40 2.64
N LYS A 155 -20.50 -7.45 1.84
CA LYS A 155 -21.46 -8.56 1.88
C LYS A 155 -20.71 -9.86 1.56
N LYS A 156 -20.89 -10.90 2.37
CA LYS A 156 -20.25 -12.22 2.19
C LYS A 156 -20.64 -12.91 0.87
N ASP A 157 -21.62 -12.37 0.13
CA ASP A 157 -22.16 -12.96 -1.10
C ASP A 157 -21.28 -12.78 -2.35
N ASN A 158 -20.24 -11.92 -2.30
CA ASN A 158 -19.38 -11.61 -3.46
C ASN A 158 -17.92 -12.05 -3.27
N ILE A 159 -17.68 -13.18 -2.60
CA ILE A 159 -16.43 -13.90 -2.75
C ILE A 159 -16.67 -14.89 -3.89
N PRO A 160 -16.07 -14.73 -5.09
CA PRO A 160 -16.08 -15.81 -6.07
C PRO A 160 -15.43 -17.02 -5.41
N ALA A 161 -16.22 -18.07 -5.21
CA ALA A 161 -15.81 -19.35 -4.67
C ALA A 161 -14.79 -20.01 -5.61
N GLN A 162 -13.54 -19.57 -5.58
CA GLN A 162 -12.47 -20.20 -6.36
C GLN A 162 -11.09 -20.00 -5.75
N ILE A 163 -10.93 -20.35 -4.46
CA ILE A 163 -9.88 -21.29 -4.02
C ILE A 163 -10.51 -22.12 -2.90
N GLY A 164 -10.99 -23.31 -3.25
CA GLY A 164 -11.70 -24.19 -2.32
C GLY A 164 -10.78 -24.69 -1.20
N ALA A 165 -11.04 -24.27 0.02
CA ALA A 165 -10.76 -25.11 1.17
C ALA A 165 -11.80 -26.25 1.17
N PRO A 166 -11.38 -27.53 1.12
CA PRO A 166 -12.32 -28.65 1.09
C PRO A 166 -12.84 -28.89 2.51
N GLY A 167 -14.12 -28.61 2.73
CA GLY A 167 -14.84 -29.10 3.91
C GLY A 167 -15.67 -28.04 4.64
N GLY A 168 -16.90 -27.87 4.19
CA GLY A 168 -17.92 -27.10 4.91
C GLY A 168 -19.20 -27.03 4.10
N ALA A 169 -20.15 -27.93 4.39
CA ALA A 169 -21.47 -27.94 3.76
C ALA A 169 -22.24 -26.63 4.05
N PRO A 170 -23.15 -26.18 3.17
CA PRO A 170 -23.88 -24.94 3.36
C PRO A 170 -24.99 -25.18 4.39
N SER A 171 -24.86 -24.60 5.57
CA SER A 171 -25.99 -24.33 6.46
C SER A 171 -26.46 -22.92 6.14
N GLY A 172 -27.54 -22.83 5.37
CA GLY A 172 -28.28 -21.58 5.27
C GLY A 172 -28.98 -21.35 6.59
N GLU A 173 -28.53 -20.36 7.36
CA GLU A 173 -29.19 -19.83 8.57
C GLU A 173 -28.31 -18.72 9.21
N GLU A 174 -27.98 -17.63 8.52
CA GLU A 174 -27.41 -16.42 9.19
C GLU A 174 -27.78 -15.11 8.47
N GLU A 175 -29.07 -14.75 8.48
CA GLU A 175 -29.54 -13.38 8.11
C GLU A 175 -29.62 -12.40 9.30
N GLU A 176 -29.13 -12.77 10.50
CA GLU A 176 -29.42 -11.99 11.72
C GLU A 176 -28.31 -11.04 12.21
N ASN A 177 -27.11 -11.04 11.61
CA ASN A 177 -26.00 -10.15 12.03
C ASN A 177 -25.70 -9.00 11.05
N ALA A 178 -26.51 -8.80 10.01
CA ALA A 178 -26.29 -7.75 9.00
C ALA A 178 -26.57 -6.31 9.51
N ASN A 179 -27.09 -6.17 10.75
CA ASN A 179 -27.58 -4.89 11.28
C ASN A 179 -26.79 -4.35 12.48
N VAL A 180 -25.64 -4.97 12.82
CA VAL A 180 -24.73 -4.36 13.80
C VAL A 180 -23.85 -3.35 13.05
N PRO A 181 -23.91 -2.05 13.38
CA PRO A 181 -23.02 -1.07 12.77
C PRO A 181 -21.57 -1.43 13.16
N GLN A 182 -20.74 -1.77 12.18
CA GLN A 182 -19.33 -2.14 12.41
C GLN A 182 -18.38 -1.16 11.73
N PRO A 183 -17.19 -0.91 12.33
CA PRO A 183 -16.11 -0.22 11.64
C PRO A 183 -15.71 -0.95 10.35
N VAL A 184 -15.30 -0.18 9.34
CA VAL A 184 -14.87 -0.69 8.03
C VAL A 184 -13.51 -0.10 7.71
N ASP A 185 -12.58 -0.96 7.33
CA ASP A 185 -11.29 -0.57 6.76
C ASP A 185 -11.23 -1.02 5.30
N SER A 186 -10.94 -0.09 4.40
CA SER A 186 -10.81 -0.33 2.96
C SER A 186 -9.57 0.39 2.47
N TYR A 187 -8.49 -0.35 2.22
CA TYR A 187 -7.22 0.22 1.77
C TYR A 187 -6.53 -0.67 0.74
N VAL A 188 -5.69 -0.03 -0.07
CA VAL A 188 -4.95 -0.61 -1.18
C VAL A 188 -3.46 -0.37 -0.95
N TYR A 189 -2.67 -1.43 -1.14
CA TYR A 189 -1.22 -1.33 -1.27
C TYR A 189 -0.86 -0.98 -2.70
N ASP A 190 0.03 -0.01 -2.87
CA ASP A 190 0.53 0.40 -4.17
C ASP A 190 1.99 0.86 -4.06
N GLU A 191 2.66 0.98 -5.20
CA GLU A 191 4.05 1.42 -5.27
C GLU A 191 4.21 2.63 -6.18
N LEU A 192 4.73 3.71 -5.62
CA LEU A 192 5.10 4.89 -6.39
C LEU A 192 6.43 4.63 -7.10
N VAL A 193 6.37 4.39 -8.40
CA VAL A 193 7.54 4.09 -9.23
C VAL A 193 8.09 5.38 -9.86
N PHE A 194 9.35 5.67 -9.56
CA PHE A 194 10.12 6.79 -10.11
C PHE A 194 11.12 6.27 -11.15
N ASN A 195 10.75 6.40 -12.42
CA ASN A 195 11.62 6.02 -13.55
C ASN A 195 12.57 7.15 -13.90
N GLU A 196 13.86 6.83 -13.96
CA GLU A 196 14.95 7.76 -14.19
C GLU A 196 14.80 9.06 -13.37
N PRO A 197 14.77 8.94 -12.02
CA PRO A 197 14.50 10.09 -11.15
C PRO A 197 15.55 11.18 -11.34
N SER A 198 15.18 12.42 -11.02
CA SER A 198 16.18 13.50 -10.89
C SER A 198 17.21 13.16 -9.81
N GLU A 199 18.42 13.71 -9.92
CA GLU A 199 19.51 13.49 -8.95
C GLU A 199 19.06 13.85 -7.52
N GLN A 200 18.37 14.97 -7.35
CA GLN A 200 17.81 15.38 -6.06
C GLN A 200 16.72 14.43 -5.55
N MET A 201 15.84 13.94 -6.43
CA MET A 201 14.81 12.97 -6.04
C MET A 201 15.44 11.63 -5.67
N PHE A 202 16.46 11.20 -6.41
CA PHE A 202 17.21 10.00 -6.11
C PHE A 202 17.90 10.12 -4.74
N GLU A 203 18.58 11.22 -4.46
CA GLU A 203 19.17 11.49 -3.14
C GLU A 203 18.11 11.47 -2.04
N LEU A 204 16.98 12.14 -2.23
CA LEU A 204 15.89 12.17 -1.25
C LEU A 204 15.33 10.77 -0.99
N LEU A 205 15.07 10.01 -2.05
CA LEU A 205 14.60 8.63 -1.97
C LEU A 205 15.64 7.74 -1.29
N THR A 206 16.92 7.91 -1.55
CA THR A 206 18.00 7.00 -1.08
C THR A 206 18.67 7.45 0.21
N SER A 207 18.35 8.64 0.71
CA SER A 207 18.89 9.22 1.96
C SER A 207 18.62 8.37 3.22
N ARG A 208 17.64 7.46 3.14
CA ARG A 208 17.18 6.64 4.26
C ARG A 208 18.01 5.36 4.36
N PRO A 209 18.48 4.96 5.57
CA PRO A 209 19.18 3.70 5.77
C PRO A 209 18.35 2.51 5.25
N GLY A 210 18.96 1.65 4.43
CA GLY A 210 18.28 0.50 3.81
C GLY A 210 17.54 0.77 2.49
N ALA A 211 17.57 2.02 1.98
CA ALA A 211 16.95 2.36 0.70
C ALA A 211 17.68 1.80 -0.53
N LEU A 212 18.98 1.55 -0.41
CA LEU A 212 19.82 0.92 -1.43
C LEU A 212 20.47 -0.33 -0.85
N LEU A 213 20.57 -1.37 -1.68
CA LEU A 213 21.36 -2.53 -1.32
C LEU A 213 22.84 -2.13 -1.19
N PRO A 214 23.55 -2.62 -0.17
CA PRO A 214 24.99 -2.41 -0.07
C PRO A 214 25.68 -3.00 -1.31
N ALA A 215 26.77 -2.38 -1.73
CA ALA A 215 27.54 -2.84 -2.90
C ALA A 215 28.13 -4.25 -2.69
N LYS A 216 28.52 -4.57 -1.45
CA LYS A 216 29.08 -5.87 -1.06
C LYS A 216 28.36 -6.41 0.16
N SER A 217 28.25 -7.72 0.25
CA SER A 217 27.76 -8.38 1.45
C SER A 217 28.81 -8.31 2.56
N ASP A 218 28.35 -8.19 3.80
CA ASP A 218 29.20 -8.26 4.99
C ASP A 218 28.82 -9.51 5.81
N PRO A 219 29.68 -10.52 5.89
CA PRO A 219 29.41 -11.74 6.65
C PRO A 219 29.15 -11.50 8.14
N ASN A 220 29.58 -10.35 8.69
CA ASN A 220 29.44 -10.02 10.10
C ASN A 220 28.21 -9.16 10.41
N ASP A 221 27.49 -8.70 9.38
CA ASP A 221 26.31 -7.86 9.52
C ASP A 221 25.12 -8.51 8.78
N PRO A 222 24.20 -9.20 9.50
CA PRO A 222 23.03 -9.84 8.90
C PRO A 222 22.12 -8.87 8.12
N SER A 223 22.17 -7.56 8.41
CA SER A 223 21.41 -6.55 7.65
C SER A 223 21.98 -6.29 6.25
N LYS A 224 23.19 -6.79 5.96
CA LYS A 224 23.89 -6.70 4.68
C LYS A 224 24.09 -8.06 4.01
N SER A 225 23.28 -9.06 4.38
CA SER A 225 23.29 -10.36 3.70
C SER A 225 22.88 -10.25 2.22
N TYR A 226 22.01 -9.28 1.91
CA TYR A 226 21.56 -8.97 0.56
C TYR A 226 22.30 -7.73 0.04
N SER A 227 23.04 -7.90 -1.05
CA SER A 227 23.89 -6.89 -1.68
C SER A 227 23.76 -6.94 -3.20
N LEU A 228 24.19 -5.90 -3.89
CA LEU A 228 24.25 -5.89 -5.36
C LEU A 228 25.17 -6.99 -5.90
N GLN A 229 26.26 -7.31 -5.19
CA GLN A 229 27.13 -8.42 -5.55
C GLN A 229 26.39 -9.75 -5.50
N THR A 230 25.71 -10.04 -4.38
CA THR A 230 24.96 -11.30 -4.23
C THR A 230 23.81 -11.37 -5.23
N GLU A 231 23.15 -10.26 -5.55
CA GLU A 231 22.12 -10.22 -6.59
C GLU A 231 22.69 -10.58 -7.98
N ALA A 232 23.85 -10.04 -8.35
CA ALA A 232 24.52 -10.37 -9.61
C ALA A 232 24.92 -11.86 -9.66
N GLU A 233 25.48 -12.40 -8.58
CA GLU A 233 25.83 -13.82 -8.48
C GLU A 233 24.59 -14.73 -8.59
N GLU A 234 23.46 -14.31 -8.01
CA GLU A 234 22.16 -14.99 -8.13
C GLU A 234 21.61 -14.97 -9.55
N LEU A 235 21.70 -13.84 -10.25
CA LEU A 235 21.30 -13.70 -11.66
C LEU A 235 22.14 -14.62 -12.57
N ASP A 236 23.45 -14.68 -12.35
CA ASP A 236 24.34 -15.59 -13.09
C ASP A 236 23.95 -17.05 -12.85
N ARG A 237 23.64 -17.42 -11.59
CA ARG A 237 23.19 -18.77 -11.25
C ARG A 237 21.85 -19.11 -11.89
N LEU A 238 20.89 -18.19 -11.88
CA LEU A 238 19.59 -18.37 -12.53
C LEU A 238 19.75 -18.52 -14.04
N THR A 239 20.64 -17.74 -14.66
CA THR A 239 20.95 -17.83 -16.09
C THR A 239 21.54 -19.19 -16.46
N ALA A 240 22.49 -19.69 -15.67
CA ALA A 240 23.07 -21.02 -15.87
C ALA A 240 22.03 -22.15 -15.66
N GLY A 241 21.15 -21.99 -14.67
CA GLY A 241 20.02 -22.90 -14.43
C GLY A 241 19.05 -22.94 -15.60
N LEU A 242 18.70 -21.77 -16.14
CA LEU A 242 17.82 -21.62 -17.31
C LEU A 242 18.41 -22.34 -18.53
N GLU A 243 19.70 -22.16 -18.79
CA GLU A 243 20.41 -22.83 -19.90
C GLU A 243 20.37 -24.35 -19.75
N THR A 244 20.58 -24.86 -18.54
CA THR A 244 20.51 -26.30 -18.24
C THR A 244 19.12 -26.87 -18.52
N VAL A 245 18.07 -26.17 -18.07
CA VAL A 245 16.67 -26.57 -18.33
C VAL A 245 16.39 -26.56 -19.83
N TYR A 246 16.85 -25.53 -20.54
CA TYR A 246 16.66 -25.42 -21.98
C TYR A 246 17.29 -26.61 -22.72
N GLN A 247 18.51 -27.00 -22.36
CA GLN A 247 19.19 -28.17 -22.93
C GLN A 247 18.44 -29.48 -22.66
N GLN A 248 17.91 -29.64 -21.44
CA GLN A 248 17.13 -30.82 -21.07
C GLN A 248 15.82 -30.90 -21.88
N VAL A 249 15.16 -29.76 -22.10
CA VAL A 249 13.96 -29.66 -22.94
C VAL A 249 14.28 -30.06 -24.38
N GLN A 250 15.40 -29.59 -24.95
CA GLN A 250 15.81 -29.97 -26.31
C GLN A 250 16.08 -31.48 -26.43
N LYS A 251 16.87 -32.05 -25.50
CA LYS A 251 17.13 -33.50 -25.49
C LYS A 251 15.85 -34.32 -25.38
N THR A 252 14.93 -33.91 -24.52
CA THR A 252 13.64 -34.61 -24.33
C THR A 252 12.80 -34.51 -25.60
N LYS A 253 12.78 -33.35 -26.26
CA LYS A 253 12.06 -33.15 -27.53
C LYS A 253 12.62 -34.02 -28.65
N GLU A 254 13.95 -34.09 -28.78
CA GLU A 254 14.62 -34.97 -29.75
C GLU A 254 14.30 -36.43 -29.48
N TYR A 255 14.34 -36.84 -28.21
CA TYR A 255 14.00 -38.20 -27.80
C TYR A 255 12.55 -38.56 -28.13
N ILE A 256 11.59 -37.67 -27.85
CA ILE A 256 10.17 -37.86 -28.21
C ILE A 256 10.01 -38.00 -29.73
N LEU A 257 10.64 -37.12 -30.52
CA LEU A 257 10.64 -37.20 -31.99
C LEU A 257 11.17 -38.54 -32.51
N GLN A 258 12.18 -39.10 -31.84
CA GLN A 258 12.76 -40.37 -32.21
C GLN A 258 11.81 -41.53 -31.90
N LEU A 259 11.16 -41.51 -30.73
CA LEU A 259 10.12 -42.47 -30.35
C LEU A 259 8.89 -42.39 -31.27
N GLU A 260 8.49 -41.20 -31.71
CA GLU A 260 7.39 -41.03 -32.67
C GLU A 260 7.71 -41.69 -34.01
N LYS A 261 8.93 -41.51 -34.53
CA LYS A 261 9.38 -42.17 -35.77
C LYS A 261 9.43 -43.69 -35.64
N GLU A 262 9.92 -44.21 -34.52
CA GLU A 262 9.96 -45.65 -34.27
C GLU A 262 8.55 -46.24 -34.17
N LYS A 263 7.64 -45.54 -33.48
CA LYS A 263 6.23 -45.92 -33.38
C LYS A 263 5.56 -45.95 -34.76
N GLU A 264 5.80 -44.96 -35.61
CA GLU A 264 5.28 -44.94 -36.98
C GLU A 264 5.81 -46.11 -37.81
N ALA A 265 7.10 -46.43 -37.71
CA ALA A 265 7.72 -47.53 -38.43
C ALA A 265 7.19 -48.91 -38.00
N LEU A 266 6.84 -49.09 -36.73
CA LEU A 266 6.24 -50.32 -36.21
C LEU A 266 4.74 -50.45 -36.52
N SER A 267 4.10 -49.34 -36.93
CA SER A 267 2.66 -49.28 -37.24
C SER A 267 2.35 -49.49 -38.74
N GLN A 268 3.37 -49.62 -39.60
CA GLN A 268 3.26 -49.95 -41.03
C GLN A 268 3.53 -51.44 -41.28
#